data_AF-A0A7X6A8X4-F1
#
_entry.id   AF-A0A7X6A8X4-F1
#
_cell.length_a   1.000
_cell.length_b   1.000
_cell.length_c   1.000
_cell.angle_alpha   90.00
_cell.angle_beta   90.00
_cell.angle_gamma   90.00
#
_symmetry.space_group_name_H-M   'P 1'
#
loop_
_entity.id
_entity.type
_entity.pdbx_description
1 polymer ?
#
loop_
_entity_poly.entity_id
_entity_poly.type
_entity_poly.pdbx_seq_one_letter_code
_entity_poly.pdbx_strand_id
1 'polypeptide(L)' 'RVFDGDGRASVADIVEAIYFAVDNGADVINMSFSVGRHSEALARAVKYARRKGVVCVTSSGNAGS' A
#
# COMPACT_ATOMS: atom_id res chain seq x y z
N ARG A 1 -10.52 7.91 -2.12
CA ARG A 1 -9.84 7.99 -3.44
C ARG A 1 -8.44 8.48 -3.16
N VAL A 2 -7.41 7.76 -3.62
CA VAL A 2 -6.00 7.95 -3.18
C VAL A 2 -5.15 8.72 -4.19
N PHE A 3 -5.56 8.76 -5.46
CA PHE A 3 -4.86 9.46 -6.52
C PHE A 3 -5.48 10.83 -6.77
N ASP A 4 -4.64 11.85 -6.92
CA ASP A 4 -5.03 13.17 -7.40
C ASP A 4 -5.45 13.13 -8.88
N GLY A 5 -5.94 14.24 -9.41
CA GLY A 5 -6.39 14.35 -10.81
C GLY A 5 -5.31 14.03 -11.86
N ASP A 6 -4.04 13.98 -11.45
CA ASP A 6 -2.88 13.62 -12.28
C ASP A 6 -2.45 12.15 -12.10
N GLY A 7 -3.19 11.36 -11.32
CA GLY A 7 -2.86 9.96 -11.05
C GLY A 7 -1.69 9.79 -10.09
N ARG A 8 -1.31 10.83 -9.33
CA ARG A 8 -0.26 10.75 -8.31
C ARG A 8 -0.89 10.55 -6.95
N ALA A 9 -0.31 9.65 -6.17
CA ALA A 9 -0.64 9.45 -4.78
C ALA A 9 0.63 9.61 -3.96
N SER A 10 0.56 10.35 -2.85
CA SER A 10 1.70 10.41 -1.95
C SER A 10 1.83 9.08 -1.19
N VAL A 11 3.03 8.78 -0.72
CA VAL A 11 3.25 7.59 0.13
C VAL A 11 2.42 7.65 1.41
N ALA A 12 2.11 8.86 1.91
CA ALA A 12 1.24 9.03 3.08
C ALA A 12 -0.20 8.60 2.78
N ASP A 13 -0.76 9.03 1.64
CA ASP A 13 -2.13 8.67 1.23
C ASP A 13 -2.26 7.15 1.01
N ILE A 14 -1.23 6.54 0.44
CA ILE A 14 -1.16 5.08 0.24
C ILE A 14 -1.15 4.35 1.59
N VAL A 15 -0.32 4.82 2.54
CA VAL A 15 -0.22 4.22 3.87
C VAL A 15 -1.55 4.31 4.61
N GLU A 16 -2.19 5.48 4.59
CA GLU A 16 -3.50 5.69 5.20
C GLU A 16 -4.56 4.79 4.55
N ALA A 17 -4.56 4.68 3.23
CA ALA A 17 -5.48 3.80 2.51
C ALA A 17 -5.30 2.31 2.85
N ILE A 18 -4.07 1.85 3.09
CA ILE A 18 -3.82 0.46 3.54
C ILE A 18 -4.42 0.24 4.92
N TYR A 19 -4.18 1.15 5.88
CA TYR A 19 -4.79 1.03 7.21
C TYR A 19 -6.31 1.05 7.14
N PHE A 20 -6.86 2.00 6.38
CA PHE A 20 -8.29 2.11 6.16
C PHE A 20 -8.87 0.80 5.59
N ALA A 21 -8.26 0.23 4.55
CA ALA A 21 -8.74 -1.02 3.94
C ALA A 21 -8.70 -2.19 4.92
N VAL A 22 -7.59 -2.37 5.65
CA VAL A 22 -7.45 -3.44 6.65
C VAL A 22 -8.47 -3.30 7.77
N ASP A 23 -8.65 -2.08 8.30
CA ASP A 23 -9.56 -1.83 9.41
C ASP A 23 -11.04 -1.93 8.99
N ASN A 24 -11.34 -1.76 7.70
CA ASN A 24 -12.65 -2.01 7.11
C ASN A 24 -12.85 -3.48 6.69
N GLY A 25 -11.94 -4.39 7.05
CA GLY A 25 -12.09 -5.83 6.83
C GLY A 25 -11.80 -6.28 5.41
N ALA A 26 -10.95 -5.56 4.66
CA ALA A 26 -10.52 -6.02 3.35
C ALA A 26 -9.70 -7.31 3.47
N ASP A 27 -10.05 -8.34 2.69
CA ASP A 27 -9.27 -9.59 2.60
C ASP A 27 -8.06 -9.46 1.68
N VAL A 28 -8.18 -8.62 0.64
CA VAL A 28 -7.15 -8.41 -0.39
C VAL A 28 -7.01 -6.92 -0.71
N ILE A 29 -5.77 -6.43 -0.75
CA ILE A 29 -5.43 -5.07 -1.19
C ILE A 29 -4.61 -5.17 -2.46
N ASN A 30 -5.16 -4.64 -3.56
CA ASN A 30 -4.48 -4.52 -4.84
C ASN A 30 -3.83 -3.13 -4.97
N MET A 31 -2.50 -3.10 -4.96
CA MET A 31 -1.68 -1.90 -5.03
C MET A 31 -1.11 -1.74 -6.45
N SER A 32 -1.95 -1.28 -7.39
CA SER A 32 -1.55 -1.00 -8.78
C SER A 32 -0.78 0.32 -8.92
N PHE A 33 0.23 0.53 -8.06
CA PHE A 33 1.15 1.66 -8.14
C PHE A 33 2.57 1.17 -7.84
N SER A 34 3.55 1.82 -8.45
CA SER A 34 4.96 1.62 -8.12
C SER A 34 5.43 2.78 -7.27
N VAL A 35 5.96 2.50 -6.09
CA VAL A 35 6.68 3.49 -5.29
C VAL A 35 8.12 3.56 -5.76
N GLY A 36 8.54 4.71 -6.31
CA GLY A 36 9.90 4.89 -6.83
C GLY A 36 11.00 4.94 -5.75
N ARG A 37 10.63 4.99 -4.47
CA ARG A 37 11.56 5.03 -3.34
C ARG A 37 11.06 4.15 -2.20
N HIS A 38 11.96 3.38 -1.61
CA HIS A 38 11.67 2.60 -0.40
C HIS A 38 11.17 3.53 0.72
N SER A 39 10.04 3.16 1.34
CA SER A 39 9.47 3.88 2.48
C SER A 39 9.23 2.93 3.63
N GLU A 40 9.84 3.24 4.78
CA GLU A 40 9.61 2.48 6.02
C GLU A 40 8.16 2.56 6.49
N ALA A 41 7.46 3.66 6.21
CA ALA A 41 6.05 3.81 6.56
C ALA A 41 5.18 2.81 5.76
N LEU A 42 5.47 2.67 4.47
CA LEU A 42 4.78 1.70 3.60
C LEU A 42 5.10 0.26 4.02
N ALA A 43 6.37 -0.04 4.31
CA ALA A 43 6.77 -1.35 4.81
C ALA A 43 6.03 -1.72 6.10
N ARG A 44 5.86 -0.76 7.02
CA ARG A 44 5.08 -0.95 8.26
C ARG A 44 3.60 -1.19 7.99
N ALA A 45 2.99 -0.45 7.07
CA ALA A 45 1.58 -0.61 6.70
C ALA A 45 1.32 -1.99 6.05
N VAL A 46 2.17 -2.42 5.11
CA VAL A 46 2.07 -3.75 4.50
C VAL A 46 2.27 -4.85 5.56
N LYS A 47 3.22 -4.67 6.48
CA LYS A 47 3.41 -5.61 7.60
C LYS A 47 2.18 -5.65 8.52
N TYR A 48 1.49 -4.53 8.72
CA TYR A 48 0.24 -4.49 9.49
C TYR A 48 -0.86 -5.30 8.81
N ALA A 49 -1.09 -5.06 7.51
CA ALA A 49 -2.06 -5.79 6.70
C ALA A 49 -1.81 -7.30 6.75
N ARG A 50 -0.55 -7.73 6.54
CA ARG A 50 -0.16 -9.15 6.63
C ARG A 50 -0.44 -9.77 8.01
N ARG A 51 -0.22 -9.04 9.11
CA ARG A 51 -0.52 -9.54 10.47
C ARG A 51 -2.02 -9.70 10.72
N LYS A 52 -2.85 -8.96 10.00
CA LYS A 52 -4.31 -9.03 10.06
C LYS A 52 -4.91 -10.05 9.07
N GLY A 53 -4.06 -10.81 8.38
CA GLY A 53 -4.50 -11.82 7.41
C GLY A 53 -4.81 -11.26 6.01
N VAL A 54 -4.57 -9.97 5.79
CA VAL A 54 -4.88 -9.30 4.52
C VAL A 54 -3.77 -9.55 3.50
N VAL A 55 -4.14 -10.04 2.32
CA VAL A 55 -3.21 -10.31 1.22
C VAL A 55 -2.94 -9.01 0.47
N CYS A 56 -1.68 -8.61 0.46
CA CYS A 56 -1.22 -7.40 -0.23
C CYS A 56 -0.55 -7.79 -1.56
N VAL A 57 -1.16 -7.42 -2.69
CA VAL A 57 -0.59 -7.63 -4.03
C VAL A 57 -0.10 -6.28 -4.54
N THR A 58 1.21 -6.14 -4.67
CA THR A 58 1.83 -4.98 -5.33
C THR A 58 2.55 -5.47 -6.58
N SER A 59 2.54 -4.67 -7.63
CA SER A 59 3.54 -4.84 -8.69
C SER A 59 4.91 -4.73 -8.02
N SER A 60 5.71 -5.79 -8.11
CA SER A 60 7.08 -5.81 -7.60
C SER A 60 7.95 -4.89 -8.47
N GLY A 61 7.73 -3.58 -8.40
CA GLY A 61 8.56 -2.58 -9.03
C GLY A 61 9.89 -2.50 -8.28
N ASN A 62 10.92 -3.17 -8.83
CA ASN A 62 12.36 -2.93 -8.63
C ASN A 62 12.89 -2.72 -7.20
N ALA A 63 12.34 -3.42 -6.20
CA ALA A 63 13.04 -3.64 -4.93
C ALA A 63 13.56 -5.08 -4.83
N GLY A 64 13.91 -5.67 -5.98
CA GLY A 64 14.84 -6.78 -6.00
C GLY A 64 16.12 -6.31 -5.31
N SER A 65 16.47 -7.02 -4.24
CA SER A 65 17.77 -7.04 -3.55
C SER A 65 18.93 -6.36 -4.27
#